data_AF-A0A537KU49-F1
#
_entry.id   AF-A0A537KU49-F1
#
_cell.length_a   1.000
_cell.length_b   1.000
_cell.length_c   1.000
_cell.angle_alpha   90.00
_cell.angle_beta   90.00
_cell.angle_gamma   90.00
#
_symmetry.space_group_name_H-M   'P 1'
#
loop_
_entity.id
_entity.type
_entity.pdbx_description
1 polymer ?
#
loop_
_entity_poly.entity_id
_entity_poly.type
_entity_poly.pdbx_seq_one_letter_code
_entity_poly.pdbx_strand_id
1 'polypeptide(L)' 'SPRLKRNIGYAMVPVAHAAVGTELLVETPLGAAKATVVTMPFVDPKKQIPRS' A
#
# COMPACT_ATOMS: atom_id res chain seq x y z
N SER A 1 -5.90 -4.48 4.07
CA SER A 1 -6.86 -5.15 3.18
C SER A 1 -7.02 -6.60 3.60
N PRO A 2 -8.21 -7.02 4.09
CA PRO A 2 -8.48 -8.40 4.55
C PRO A 2 -8.09 -9.48 3.52
N ARG A 3 -8.22 -9.13 2.23
CA ARG A 3 -7.93 -10.03 1.10
C ARG A 3 -6.46 -10.03 0.64
N LEU A 4 -5.62 -9.17 1.21
CA LEU A 4 -4.18 -9.10 0.90
C LEU A 4 -3.30 -9.43 2.12
N LYS A 5 -3.91 -9.69 3.29
CA LYS A 5 -3.22 -9.90 4.58
C LYS A 5 -2.23 -8.78 4.97
N ARG A 6 -2.27 -7.64 4.27
CA ARG A 6 -1.40 -6.49 4.44
C ARG A 6 -2.21 -5.20 4.44
N ASN A 7 -1.75 -4.21 5.19
CA ASN A 7 -2.32 -2.87 5.15
C ASN A 7 -1.93 -2.18 3.85
N ILE A 8 -2.91 -1.54 3.21
CA ILE A 8 -2.73 -0.74 1.99
C ILE A 8 -3.56 0.51 2.19
N GLY A 9 -3.00 1.65 1.86
CA GLY A 9 -3.66 2.93 1.96
C GLY A 9 -3.01 3.92 1.01
N TYR A 10 -3.75 4.99 0.71
CA TYR A 10 -3.18 6.14 0.04
C TYR A 10 -2.54 7.06 1.09
N ALA A 11 -1.40 7.63 0.74
CA ALA A 11 -0.72 8.62 1.56
C ALA A 11 -0.27 9.77 0.65
N MET A 12 -0.40 11.00 1.15
CA MET A 12 0.25 12.16 0.55
C MET A 12 1.69 12.21 1.06
N VAL A 13 2.64 12.22 0.14
CA VAL A 13 4.07 12.32 0.45
C VAL A 13 4.69 13.43 -0.39
N PRO A 14 5.78 14.07 0.07
CA PRO A 14 6.56 14.97 -0.77
C PRO A 14 6.98 14.28 -2.07
N VAL A 15 7.06 15.02 -3.17
CA VAL A 15 7.40 14.46 -4.50
C VAL A 15 8.72 13.69 -4.51
N ALA A 16 9.68 14.10 -3.68
CA ALA A 16 10.97 13.41 -3.51
C ALA A 16 10.83 11.96 -2.98
N HIS A 17 9.70 11.63 -2.36
CA HIS A 17 9.40 10.33 -1.77
C HIS A 17 8.29 9.57 -2.51
N ALA A 18 7.76 10.12 -3.61
CA ALA A 18 6.67 9.52 -4.38
C ALA A 18 7.14 8.48 -5.42
N ALA A 19 8.46 8.26 -5.52
CA ALA A 19 9.00 7.29 -6.46
C ALA A 19 8.61 5.85 -6.08
N VAL A 20 8.30 5.03 -7.08
CA VAL A 20 7.96 3.61 -6.88
C VAL A 20 9.17 2.87 -6.31
N GLY A 21 8.93 2.01 -5.33
CA GLY A 21 9.98 1.26 -4.62
C GLY A 21 10.61 2.02 -3.47
N THR A 22 10.29 3.30 -3.27
CA THR A 22 10.74 4.05 -2.10
C THR A 22 10.17 3.43 -0.82
N GLU A 23 11.07 3.08 0.10
CA GLU A 23 10.70 2.64 1.44
C GLU A 23 10.43 3.87 2.33
N LEU A 24 9.35 3.79 3.10
CA LEU A 24 8.90 4.83 3.99
C LEU A 24 8.65 4.23 5.37
N LEU A 25 8.94 5.01 6.41
CA LEU A 25 8.58 4.67 7.77
C LEU A 25 7.36 5.52 8.13
N VAL A 26 6.23 4.84 8.33
CA VAL A 26 4.93 5.46 8.61
C VAL A 26 4.64 5.29 10.08
N GLU A 27 4.45 6.40 10.78
CA GLU A 27 3.98 6.35 12.16
C GLU A 27 2.50 5.95 12.17
N THR A 28 2.19 4.87 12.88
CA THR A 28 0.82 4.42 13.12
C THR A 28 0.54 4.40 14.61
N PRO A 29 -0.73 4.39 15.05
CA PRO A 29 -1.08 4.28 16.46
C PRO A 29 -0.53 3.02 17.15
N LEU A 30 -0.13 2.00 16.38
CA LEU A 30 0.46 0.75 16.86
C LEU A 30 2.00 0.77 16.84
N GLY A 31 2.61 1.89 16.44
CA GLY A 31 4.05 2.05 16.27
C GLY A 31 4.45 2.33 14.82
N ALA A 32 5.75 2.54 14.62
CA ALA A 32 6.34 2.74 13.30
C ALA A 32 6.19 1.49 12.42
N ALA A 33 5.61 1.66 11.23
CA ALA A 33 5.42 0.62 10.25
C ALA A 33 6.21 0.92 8.98
N LYS A 34 6.89 -0.10 8.43
CA LYS A 34 7.53 0.02 7.12
C LYS A 34 6.49 -0.06 6.01
N ALA A 35 6.55 0.87 5.07
CA ALA A 35 5.72 0.94 3.88
C ALA A 35 6.60 1.07 2.63
N THR A 36 6.06 0.70 1.48
CA THR A 36 6.73 0.82 0.18
C THR A 36 5.77 1.44 -0.81
N VAL A 37 6.24 2.44 -1.56
CA VAL A 37 5.46 3.03 -2.64
C VAL A 37 5.36 2.03 -3.79
N VAL A 38 4.14 1.72 -4.22
CA VAL A 38 3.86 0.75 -5.28
C VAL A 38 3.09 1.42 -6.42
N THR A 39 3.23 0.89 -7.64
CA THR A 39 2.43 1.32 -8.79
C THR A 39 0.96 0.95 -8.60
N MET A 40 0.09 1.74 -9.22
CA MET A 40 -1.29 1.31 -9.46
C MET A 40 -1.35 0.42 -10.71
N PRO A 41 -2.23 -0.61 -10.73
CA PRO A 41 -3.13 -1.00 -9.66
C PRO A 41 -2.42 -1.82 -8.57
N PHE A 42 -2.56 -1.43 -7.30
CA PHE A 42 -2.02 -2.20 -6.16
C PHE A 42 -2.89 -3.42 -5.80
N VAL A 43 -4.07 -3.55 -6.42
CA VAL A 43 -4.93 -4.73 -6.38
C VAL A 43 -4.93 -5.32 -7.77
N ASP A 44 -4.61 -6.61 -7.88
CA ASP A 44 -4.62 -7.33 -9.14
C ASP A 44 -5.97 -7.16 -9.87
N PRO A 45 -6.00 -6.56 -11.07
CA PRO A 45 -7.22 -6.42 -11.87
C PRO A 45 -7.79 -7.77 -12.33
N LYS A 46 -6.99 -8.84 -12.32
CA LYS A 46 -7.43 -10.22 -12.58
C LYS A 46 -8.00 -10.93 -11.35
N LYS A 47 -8.21 -10.22 -10.24
CA LYS A 47 -8.88 -10.77 -9.06
C LYS A 47 -10.38 -10.98 -9.37
N GLN A 48 -10.65 -12.02 -10.18
CA GLN A 48 -11.97 -12.61 -10.37
C GLN A 48 -12.56 -12.82 -8.98
N ILE A 49 -13.70 -12.20 -8.74
CA ILE A 49 -14.51 -12.48 -7.56
C ILE A 49 -15.39 -13.65 -8.00
N PRO A 50 -15.21 -14.89 -7.52
CA PRO A 50 -16.29 -15.84 -7.64
C PRO A 50 -17.41 -15.29 -6.76
N ARG A 51 -18.58 -15.02 -7.35
CA ARG A 51 -19.82 -14.82 -6.60
C ARG A 51 -20.11 -16.11 -5.84
N SER A 52 -20.31 -16.01 -4.53
CA SER A 52 -21.06 -16.97 -3.71
C SER A 52 -21.63 -16.20 -2.54
#